data_AF-A0A397ZYX0-F1
#
_entry.id   AF-A0A397ZYX0-F1
#
_cell.length_a   1.000
_cell.length_b   1.000
_cell.length_c   1.000
_cell.angle_alpha   90.00
_cell.angle_beta   90.00
_cell.angle_gamma   90.00
#
_symmetry.space_group_name_H-M   'P 1'
#
loop_
_entity.id
_entity.type
_entity.pdbx_description
1 polymer ?
#
loop_
_entity_poly.entity_id
_entity_poly.type
_entity_poly.pdbx_seq_one_letter_code
_entity_poly.pdbx_strand_id
1 'polypeptide(L)'
;MPPISASETDCLVSTTLCLYDPTWPKSSDDTKISCGPRGNTGTEEKENSLMKLKLLSNEGRQEEEQYGVSTELTLFTDPWTIKKKLTISDRSRQNCLLLNPRTVHSHIMRYLPEVNQKMVQEGSGLTVDVYDHNTHTTHQMLLMKLTRRGSYVLSGGWLMDFVMRRALKAKDEIGMYWDRSDSKLHFCVLSRAPTRVGSASYSPLLADP
;
A
#
# COMPACT_ATOMS: atom_id res chain seq x y z
N MET A 1 41.52 17.96 60.22
CA MET A 1 40.41 17.26 59.53
C MET A 1 40.68 17.34 58.04
N PRO A 2 40.87 16.23 57.32
CA PRO A 2 40.78 16.23 55.86
C PRO A 2 39.30 16.06 55.43
N PRO A 3 38.92 16.48 54.22
CA PRO A 3 37.56 16.25 53.73
C PRO A 3 37.41 14.80 53.26
N ILE A 4 36.25 14.23 53.58
CA ILE A 4 35.80 12.90 53.15
C ILE A 4 35.43 12.99 51.67
N SER A 5 36.12 12.22 50.82
CA SER A 5 35.75 12.03 49.42
C SER A 5 34.55 11.09 49.35
N ALA A 6 33.42 11.59 48.82
CA ALA A 6 32.28 10.78 48.47
C ALA A 6 32.55 10.10 47.12
N SER A 7 32.54 8.77 47.10
CA SER A 7 32.58 7.99 45.88
C SER A 7 31.16 7.89 45.30
N GLU A 8 30.84 8.74 44.33
CA GLU A 8 29.69 8.56 43.47
C GLU A 8 29.94 7.35 42.57
N THR A 9 29.14 6.30 42.74
CA THR A 9 29.07 5.20 41.78
C THR A 9 27.84 5.42 40.92
N ASP A 10 28.06 5.99 39.74
CA ASP A 10 27.04 6.09 38.70
C ASP A 10 26.71 4.67 38.19
N CYS A 11 25.56 4.16 38.57
CA CYS A 11 24.93 3.00 37.93
C CYS A 11 24.45 3.42 36.53
N LEU A 12 25.34 3.33 35.54
CA LEU A 12 24.99 3.52 34.13
C LEU A 12 24.03 2.40 33.70
N VAL A 13 22.73 2.71 33.66
CA VAL A 13 21.71 1.83 33.07
C VAL A 13 21.92 1.82 31.56
N SER A 14 22.39 0.69 31.03
CA SER A 14 22.55 0.51 29.59
C SER A 14 21.18 0.49 28.90
N THR A 15 20.98 1.39 27.94
CA THR A 15 19.82 1.42 27.04
C THR A 15 20.06 0.61 25.75
N THR A 16 21.13 -0.18 25.72
CA THR A 16 21.49 -0.96 24.53
C THR A 16 20.54 -2.14 24.39
N LEU A 17 19.70 -2.12 23.35
CA LEU A 17 18.79 -3.19 23.01
C LEU A 17 19.58 -4.39 22.44
N CYS A 18 19.77 -5.44 23.23
CA CYS A 18 20.37 -6.68 22.77
C CYS A 18 19.27 -7.59 22.19
N LEU A 19 19.30 -7.82 20.87
CA LEU A 19 18.42 -8.78 20.19
C LEU A 19 18.85 -10.24 20.39
N TYR A 20 19.81 -10.49 21.27
CA TYR A 20 20.32 -11.81 21.59
C TYR A 20 20.32 -11.98 23.10
N ASP A 21 19.57 -12.99 23.55
CA ASP A 21 19.59 -13.45 24.94
C ASP A 21 20.18 -14.87 24.96
N PRO A 22 21.29 -15.10 25.68
CA PRO A 22 21.92 -16.41 25.78
C PRO A 22 21.05 -17.46 26.50
N THR A 23 19.96 -17.05 27.16
CA THR A 23 18.98 -17.93 27.80
C THR A 23 17.88 -18.40 26.85
N TRP A 24 17.81 -17.88 25.62
CA TRP A 24 16.81 -18.33 24.65
C TRP A 24 17.01 -19.81 24.29
N PRO A 25 15.91 -20.57 24.16
CA PRO A 25 15.98 -21.95 23.72
C PRO A 25 16.59 -22.01 22.32
N LYS A 26 17.76 -22.65 22.22
CA LYS A 26 18.46 -22.84 20.95
C LYS A 26 17.64 -23.81 20.09
N SER A 27 16.91 -23.27 19.11
CA SER A 27 16.28 -24.06 18.07
C SER A 27 17.37 -24.85 17.32
N SER A 28 17.18 -26.16 17.15
CA SER A 28 18.11 -27.01 16.41
C SER A 28 18.10 -26.77 14.90
N ASP A 29 17.18 -25.94 14.40
CA ASP A 29 17.07 -25.63 12.97
C ASP A 29 17.69 -24.26 12.65
N ASP A 30 19.01 -24.16 12.79
CA ASP A 30 19.83 -23.10 12.18
C ASP A 30 19.97 -23.31 10.66
N THR A 31 18.84 -23.58 9.98
CA THR A 31 18.82 -23.61 8.52
C THR A 31 18.77 -22.17 8.02
N LYS A 32 19.95 -21.65 7.66
CA LYS A 32 20.21 -20.46 6.83
C LYS A 32 18.94 -19.87 6.21
N ILE A 33 18.35 -18.88 6.90
CA ILE A 33 17.22 -18.11 6.38
C ILE A 33 17.73 -17.31 5.18
N SER A 34 17.57 -17.87 3.99
CA SER A 34 17.83 -17.19 2.73
C SER A 34 16.58 -16.39 2.35
N CYS A 35 16.67 -15.07 2.42
CA CYS A 35 15.70 -14.16 1.85
C CYS A 35 15.86 -14.14 0.32
N GLY A 36 15.42 -15.20 -0.35
CA GLY A 36 15.28 -15.27 -1.80
C GLY A 36 13.85 -15.69 -2.16
N PRO A 37 13.29 -15.23 -3.29
CA PRO A 37 11.94 -15.61 -3.67
C PRO A 37 11.89 -17.11 -4.00
N ARG A 38 11.34 -17.90 -3.06
CA ARG A 38 11.18 -19.35 -3.20
C ARG A 38 10.02 -19.64 -4.17
N GLY A 39 10.30 -20.50 -5.14
CA GLY A 39 9.40 -20.91 -6.21
C GLY A 39 8.03 -21.42 -5.74
N ASN A 40 7.09 -21.38 -6.69
CA ASN A 40 5.65 -21.44 -6.51
C ASN A 40 5.13 -22.87 -6.20
N THR A 41 5.51 -23.44 -5.05
CA THR A 41 4.94 -24.70 -4.55
C THR A 41 4.22 -24.44 -3.23
N GLY A 42 2.91 -24.70 -3.18
CA GLY A 42 2.14 -24.81 -1.93
C GLY A 42 1.33 -23.57 -1.56
N THR A 43 0.28 -23.24 -2.32
CA THR A 43 -0.73 -22.25 -1.91
C THR A 43 -1.44 -22.70 -0.62
N GLU A 44 -1.73 -24.00 -0.48
CA GLU A 44 -2.40 -24.59 0.69
C GLU A 44 -1.54 -24.59 1.96
N GLU A 45 -0.23 -24.83 1.85
CA GLU A 45 0.68 -24.81 3.01
C GLU A 45 0.85 -23.40 3.58
N LYS A 46 0.93 -22.40 2.69
CA LYS A 46 0.95 -20.99 3.08
C LYS A 46 -0.37 -20.57 3.72
N GLU A 47 -1.50 -21.00 3.17
CA GLU A 47 -2.82 -20.72 3.74
C GLU A 47 -3.01 -21.39 5.11
N ASN A 48 -2.59 -22.65 5.29
CA ASN A 48 -2.63 -23.34 6.58
C ASN A 48 -1.72 -22.68 7.63
N SER A 49 -0.52 -22.29 7.23
CA SER A 49 0.41 -21.56 8.11
C SER A 49 -0.15 -20.18 8.50
N LEU A 50 -0.80 -19.51 7.56
CA LEU A 50 -1.46 -18.22 7.78
C LEU A 50 -2.68 -18.34 8.69
N MET A 51 -3.51 -19.37 8.53
CA MET A 51 -4.63 -19.66 9.43
C MET A 51 -4.15 -19.94 10.86
N LYS A 52 -2.99 -20.60 11.00
CA LYS A 52 -2.36 -20.87 12.30
C LYS A 52 -1.86 -19.60 13.00
N LEU A 53 -1.40 -18.59 12.24
CA LEU A 53 -1.03 -17.27 12.78
C LEU A 53 -2.24 -16.39 13.14
N LYS A 54 -3.38 -16.59 12.47
CA LYS A 54 -4.62 -15.84 12.76
C LYS A 54 -5.33 -16.27 14.04
N LEU A 55 -5.11 -17.51 14.50
CA LEU A 55 -5.85 -18.08 15.60
C LEU A 55 -4.89 -18.47 16.74
N LEU A 56 -4.70 -17.54 17.67
CA LEU A 56 -4.05 -17.86 18.95
C LEU A 56 -4.86 -18.96 19.67
N SER A 57 -4.15 -19.88 20.33
CA SER A 57 -4.80 -20.87 21.20
C SER A 57 -5.43 -20.17 22.41
N ASN A 58 -6.31 -20.86 23.13
CA ASN A 58 -6.92 -20.31 24.35
C ASN A 58 -5.85 -19.96 25.39
N GLU A 59 -4.81 -20.79 25.49
CA GLU A 59 -3.67 -20.61 26.39
C GLU A 59 -2.85 -19.36 26.00
N GLY A 60 -2.56 -19.18 24.70
CA GLY A 60 -1.85 -18.00 24.22
C GLY A 60 -2.60 -16.68 24.47
N ARG A 61 -3.94 -16.70 24.37
CA ARG A 61 -4.77 -15.53 24.72
C ARG A 61 -4.71 -15.18 26.21
N GLN A 62 -4.73 -16.19 27.09
CA GLN A 62 -4.65 -15.97 28.54
C GLN A 62 -3.27 -15.44 28.96
N GLU A 63 -2.20 -15.93 28.34
CA GLU A 63 -0.84 -15.42 28.56
C GLU A 63 -0.72 -13.95 28.13
N GLU A 64 -1.25 -13.60 26.95
CA GLU A 64 -1.32 -12.23 26.45
C GLU A 64 -2.07 -11.28 27.40
N GLU A 65 -3.24 -11.68 27.91
CA GLU A 65 -4.01 -10.93 28.90
C GLU A 65 -3.23 -10.74 30.21
N GLN A 66 -2.53 -11.78 30.68
CA GLN A 66 -1.72 -11.72 31.88
C GLN A 66 -0.57 -10.71 31.78
N TYR A 67 0.05 -10.59 30.60
CA TYR A 67 1.15 -9.65 30.36
C TYR A 67 0.69 -8.30 29.76
N GLY A 68 -0.60 -8.15 29.45
CA GLY A 68 -1.16 -6.92 28.85
C GLY A 68 -0.64 -6.65 27.43
N VAL A 69 -0.28 -7.70 26.68
CA VAL A 69 0.23 -7.62 25.30
C VAL A 69 -0.77 -8.29 24.36
N SER A 70 -0.84 -7.89 23.10
CA SER A 70 -1.61 -8.60 22.08
C SER A 70 -0.73 -8.88 20.86
N THR A 71 -0.69 -10.13 20.40
CA THR A 71 -0.02 -10.53 19.15
C THR A 71 -1.02 -10.83 18.04
N GLU A 72 -2.29 -10.44 18.21
CA GLU A 72 -3.34 -10.65 17.22
C GLU A 72 -2.95 -10.03 15.86
N LEU A 73 -2.67 -10.90 14.89
CA LEU A 73 -2.37 -10.50 13.53
C LEU A 73 -3.67 -10.35 12.75
N THR A 74 -4.07 -9.10 12.52
CA THR A 74 -5.16 -8.80 11.58
C THR A 74 -4.65 -8.90 10.15
N LEU A 75 -5.21 -9.82 9.37
CA LEU A 75 -4.95 -9.81 7.94
C LEU A 75 -5.70 -8.66 7.29
N PHE A 76 -4.95 -7.69 6.77
CA PHE A 76 -5.46 -6.75 5.80
C PHE A 76 -5.82 -7.51 4.52
N THR A 77 -7.10 -7.84 4.36
CA THR A 77 -7.61 -8.57 3.18
C THR A 77 -7.61 -7.70 1.93
N ASP A 78 -7.58 -6.38 2.09
CA ASP A 78 -7.61 -5.42 1.01
C ASP A 78 -6.53 -4.35 1.21
N PRO A 79 -5.42 -4.41 0.44
CA PRO A 79 -4.34 -3.44 0.57
C PRO A 79 -4.68 -2.08 -0.06
N TRP A 80 -5.78 -1.96 -0.83
CA TRP A 80 -6.09 -0.77 -1.64
C TRP A 80 -6.70 0.35 -0.79
N THR A 81 -5.85 1.06 -0.04
CA THR A 81 -6.23 2.19 0.84
C THR A 81 -6.81 3.40 0.10
N ILE A 82 -6.54 3.53 -1.19
CA ILE A 82 -7.11 4.57 -2.05
C ILE A 82 -7.89 3.88 -3.18
N LYS A 83 -9.21 3.93 -3.13
CA LYS A 83 -10.08 3.45 -4.20
C LYS A 83 -10.76 4.60 -4.92
N LYS A 84 -10.86 4.49 -6.24
CA LYS A 84 -11.51 5.52 -7.06
C LYS A 84 -12.20 4.90 -8.27
N LYS A 85 -13.48 5.26 -8.44
CA LYS A 85 -14.19 5.07 -9.70
C LYS A 85 -13.81 6.19 -10.67
N LEU A 86 -13.32 5.81 -11.84
CA LEU A 86 -12.87 6.75 -12.85
C LEU A 86 -14.03 7.54 -13.44
N THR A 87 -13.86 8.85 -13.52
CA THR A 87 -14.82 9.77 -14.14
C THR A 87 -14.36 10.15 -15.55
N ILE A 88 -15.20 10.90 -16.27
CA ILE A 88 -14.83 11.43 -17.59
C ILE A 88 -13.63 12.39 -17.46
N SER A 89 -13.57 13.20 -16.40
CA SER A 89 -12.48 14.16 -16.20
C SER A 89 -11.14 13.49 -15.92
N ASP A 90 -11.13 12.31 -15.29
CA ASP A 90 -9.91 11.53 -15.08
C ASP A 90 -9.32 10.97 -16.39
N ARG A 91 -10.04 11.13 -17.51
CA ARG A 91 -9.64 10.65 -18.84
C ARG A 91 -9.55 11.77 -19.87
N SER A 92 -9.96 12.99 -19.53
CA SER A 92 -10.02 14.10 -20.48
C SER A 92 -8.65 14.77 -20.67
N ARG A 93 -8.59 15.75 -21.59
CA ARG A 93 -7.37 16.46 -22.06
C ARG A 93 -6.47 17.03 -20.95
N GLN A 94 -6.94 17.11 -19.71
CA GLN A 94 -6.12 17.52 -18.58
C GLN A 94 -5.09 16.45 -18.16
N ASN A 95 -5.17 15.23 -18.71
CA ASN A 95 -4.22 14.13 -18.52
C ASN A 95 -3.88 13.89 -17.04
N CYS A 96 -4.86 14.06 -16.16
CA CYS A 96 -4.64 14.00 -14.74
C CYS A 96 -5.72 13.17 -14.02
N LEU A 97 -5.27 12.29 -13.14
CA LEU A 97 -6.13 11.55 -12.23
C LEU A 97 -6.38 12.41 -11.00
N LEU A 98 -7.64 12.77 -10.73
CA LEU A 98 -7.99 13.58 -9.57
C LEU A 98 -8.17 12.71 -8.33
N LEU A 99 -7.41 13.00 -7.28
CA LEU A 99 -7.43 12.26 -6.02
C LEU A 99 -8.07 13.07 -4.89
N ASN A 100 -8.76 12.37 -4.00
CA ASN A 100 -9.39 12.97 -2.83
C ASN A 100 -8.31 13.49 -1.86
N PRO A 101 -8.37 14.77 -1.42
CA PRO A 101 -7.40 15.34 -0.51
C PRO A 101 -7.21 14.56 0.79
N ARG A 102 -8.31 14.06 1.38
CA ARG A 102 -8.26 13.33 2.65
C ARG A 102 -7.49 12.03 2.50
N THR A 103 -7.75 11.27 1.44
CA THR A 103 -7.05 9.98 1.21
C THR A 103 -5.58 10.20 0.89
N VAL A 104 -5.24 11.20 0.07
CA VAL A 104 -3.84 11.51 -0.26
C VAL A 104 -3.08 11.97 0.98
N HIS A 105 -3.69 12.79 1.83
CA HIS A 105 -3.05 13.23 3.07
C HIS A 105 -2.78 12.06 4.01
N SER A 106 -3.80 11.23 4.26
CA SER A 106 -3.73 10.12 5.21
C SER A 106 -2.88 8.94 4.75
N HIS A 107 -2.77 8.70 3.44
CA HIS A 107 -2.12 7.50 2.91
C HIS A 107 -0.84 7.77 2.12
N ILE A 108 -0.54 9.01 1.75
CA ILE A 108 0.68 9.37 1.00
C ILE A 108 1.47 10.44 1.74
N MET A 109 0.90 11.64 1.92
CA MET A 109 1.65 12.81 2.41
C MET A 109 2.31 12.58 3.76
N ARG A 110 1.62 11.95 4.70
CA ARG A 110 2.15 11.69 6.04
C ARG A 110 3.43 10.83 6.08
N TYR A 111 3.75 10.16 4.98
CA TYR A 111 4.91 9.28 4.87
C TYR A 111 6.03 9.89 4.02
N LEU A 112 5.79 11.05 3.39
CA LEU A 112 6.82 11.73 2.61
C LEU A 112 7.72 12.58 3.52
N PRO A 113 9.00 12.76 3.17
CA PRO A 113 9.86 13.76 3.80
C PRO A 113 9.27 15.17 3.70
N GLU A 114 9.54 16.03 4.68
CA GLU A 114 8.97 17.39 4.75
C GLU A 114 9.23 18.22 3.48
N VAL A 115 10.43 18.11 2.90
CA VAL A 115 10.78 18.77 1.63
C VAL A 115 9.83 18.34 0.52
N ASN A 116 9.57 17.04 0.39
CA ASN A 116 8.69 16.50 -0.63
C ASN A 116 7.23 16.88 -0.38
N GLN A 117 6.79 16.90 0.89
CA GLN A 117 5.46 17.38 1.25
C GLN A 117 5.28 18.83 0.78
N LYS A 118 6.26 19.70 1.06
CA LYS A 118 6.24 21.11 0.65
C LYS A 118 6.14 21.25 -0.87
N MET A 119 6.94 20.50 -1.64
CA MET A 119 6.87 20.50 -3.10
C MET A 119 5.47 20.14 -3.63
N VAL A 120 4.84 19.11 -3.04
CA VAL A 120 3.48 18.72 -3.43
C VAL A 120 2.46 19.80 -3.06
N GLN A 121 2.57 20.39 -1.86
CA GLN A 121 1.63 21.43 -1.38
C GLN A 121 1.71 22.72 -2.18
N GLU A 122 2.91 23.14 -2.56
CA GLU A 122 3.17 24.36 -3.35
C GLU A 122 2.82 24.19 -4.83
N GLY A 123 2.63 22.94 -5.27
CA GLY A 123 2.25 22.61 -6.64
C GLY A 123 3.44 22.56 -7.61
N SER A 124 4.68 22.64 -7.11
CA SER A 124 5.88 22.34 -7.93
C SER A 124 5.92 20.87 -8.35
N GLY A 125 5.30 20.01 -7.54
CA GLY A 125 5.06 18.61 -7.84
C GLY A 125 6.23 17.70 -7.49
N LEU A 126 5.92 16.43 -7.28
CA LEU A 126 6.85 15.37 -6.91
C LEU A 126 6.72 14.22 -7.91
N THR A 127 7.82 13.87 -8.57
CA THR A 127 7.87 12.66 -9.38
C THR A 127 7.85 11.44 -8.47
N VAL A 128 6.89 10.56 -8.70
CA VAL A 128 6.73 9.30 -7.97
C VAL A 128 6.63 8.14 -8.95
N ASP A 129 7.21 7.01 -8.55
CA ASP A 129 7.03 5.75 -9.28
C ASP A 129 5.66 5.14 -8.96
N VAL A 130 5.01 4.63 -10.00
CA VAL A 130 3.73 3.93 -9.91
C VAL A 130 3.86 2.52 -10.47
N TYR A 131 3.80 1.51 -9.60
CA TYR A 131 3.87 0.10 -9.98
C TYR A 131 2.47 -0.45 -10.30
N ASP A 132 2.30 -0.90 -11.54
CA ASP A 132 1.08 -1.50 -12.03
C ASP A 132 1.08 -3.02 -11.81
N HIS A 133 0.33 -3.48 -10.80
CA HIS A 133 0.26 -4.90 -10.42
C HIS A 133 -0.35 -5.80 -11.49
N ASN A 134 -1.20 -5.28 -12.38
CA ASN A 134 -1.83 -6.14 -13.39
C ASN A 134 -0.90 -6.43 -14.56
N THR A 135 0.07 -5.55 -14.85
CA THR A 135 0.99 -5.70 -15.99
C THR A 135 2.44 -5.83 -15.59
N HIS A 136 2.76 -5.75 -14.29
CA HIS A 136 4.11 -5.80 -13.74
C HIS A 136 5.06 -4.77 -14.35
N THR A 137 4.57 -3.54 -14.52
CA THR A 137 5.34 -2.41 -15.10
C THR A 137 5.34 -1.22 -14.15
N THR A 138 6.44 -0.48 -14.10
CA THR A 138 6.55 0.78 -13.35
C THR A 138 6.53 1.97 -14.28
N HIS A 139 5.82 3.02 -13.89
CA HIS A 139 5.67 4.26 -14.67
C HIS A 139 5.82 5.47 -13.78
N GLN A 140 6.38 6.57 -14.28
CA GLN A 140 6.54 7.79 -13.51
C GLN A 140 5.31 8.70 -13.61
N MET A 141 4.91 9.25 -12.47
CA MET A 141 3.83 10.23 -12.38
C MET A 141 4.28 11.46 -11.61
N LEU A 142 3.72 12.62 -11.97
CA LEU A 142 3.86 13.84 -11.21
C LEU A 142 2.69 13.98 -10.23
N LEU A 143 2.98 13.86 -8.93
CA LEU A 143 2.07 14.11 -7.82
C LEU A 143 2.12 15.59 -7.41
N MET A 144 1.00 16.31 -7.50
CA MET A 144 0.94 17.72 -7.06
C MET A 144 -0.43 18.10 -6.55
N LYS A 145 -0.50 19.14 -5.72
CA LYS A 145 -1.75 19.81 -5.35
C LYS A 145 -2.12 20.86 -6.39
N LEU A 146 -3.36 20.82 -6.87
CA LEU A 146 -3.96 21.88 -7.68
C LEU A 146 -4.33 23.06 -6.78
N THR A 147 -3.53 24.13 -6.81
CA THR A 147 -3.64 25.32 -5.95
C THR A 147 -5.05 25.91 -5.91
N ARG A 148 -5.77 25.96 -7.05
CA ARG A 148 -7.11 26.56 -7.12
C ARG A 148 -8.26 25.69 -6.57
N ARG A 149 -8.08 24.37 -6.51
CA ARG A 149 -9.15 23.41 -6.18
C ARG A 149 -8.87 22.60 -4.92
N GLY A 150 -7.68 22.75 -4.32
CA GLY A 150 -7.22 21.99 -3.15
C GLY A 150 -7.10 20.47 -3.38
N SER A 151 -7.41 20.01 -4.60
CA SER A 151 -7.40 18.60 -4.99
C SER A 151 -5.98 18.18 -5.38
N TYR A 152 -5.67 16.91 -5.23
CA TYR A 152 -4.38 16.36 -5.66
C TYR A 152 -4.55 15.67 -7.00
N VAL A 153 -3.47 15.65 -7.79
CA VAL A 153 -3.45 14.96 -9.07
C VAL A 153 -2.22 14.10 -9.25
N LEU A 154 -2.39 12.99 -9.96
CA LEU A 154 -1.31 12.31 -10.66
C LEU A 154 -1.40 12.67 -12.14
N SER A 155 -0.30 13.17 -12.70
CA SER A 155 -0.24 13.69 -14.08
C SER A 155 1.09 13.35 -14.75
N GLY A 156 1.33 13.84 -15.96
CA GLY A 156 2.51 13.49 -16.77
C GLY A 156 2.23 12.23 -17.58
N GLY A 157 2.48 11.06 -17.01
CA GLY A 157 2.30 9.75 -17.67
C GLY A 157 0.85 9.23 -17.70
N TRP A 158 -0.06 9.80 -16.91
CA TRP A 158 -1.36 9.18 -16.61
C TRP A 158 -2.17 8.81 -17.88
N LEU A 159 -2.25 9.72 -18.86
CA LEU A 159 -3.00 9.46 -20.09
C LEU A 159 -2.37 8.30 -20.88
N MET A 160 -1.07 8.37 -21.14
CA MET A 160 -0.40 7.43 -22.05
C MET A 160 -0.21 6.06 -21.37
N ASP A 161 0.34 6.07 -20.17
CA ASP A 161 0.82 4.87 -19.48
C ASP A 161 -0.30 4.12 -18.76
N PHE A 162 -1.43 4.76 -18.49
CA PHE A 162 -2.54 4.09 -17.81
C PHE A 162 -3.81 4.15 -18.66
N VAL A 163 -4.31 5.33 -19.01
CA VAL A 163 -5.61 5.43 -19.69
C VAL A 163 -5.60 4.76 -21.06
N MET A 164 -4.65 5.11 -21.93
CA MET A 164 -4.53 4.54 -23.27
C MET A 164 -4.02 3.10 -23.23
N ARG A 165 -2.86 2.87 -22.61
CA ARG A 165 -2.25 1.53 -22.55
C ARG A 165 -3.16 0.47 -21.93
N ARG A 166 -3.90 0.79 -20.85
CA ARG A 166 -4.79 -0.16 -20.16
C ARG A 166 -6.24 -0.09 -20.62
N ALA A 167 -6.53 0.73 -21.63
CA ALA A 167 -7.86 1.03 -22.15
C ALA A 167 -8.87 1.34 -21.03
N LEU A 168 -8.46 2.16 -20.05
CA LEU A 168 -9.29 2.48 -18.89
C LEU A 168 -10.55 3.24 -19.34
N LYS A 169 -11.70 2.85 -18.78
CA LYS A 169 -13.01 3.43 -19.09
C LYS A 169 -13.56 4.21 -17.91
N ALA A 170 -14.50 5.12 -18.20
CA ALA A 170 -15.27 5.74 -17.14
C ALA A 170 -16.07 4.65 -16.43
N LYS A 171 -16.16 4.73 -15.10
CA LYS A 171 -16.71 3.71 -14.19
C LYS A 171 -15.84 2.49 -13.93
N ASP A 172 -14.66 2.34 -14.55
CA ASP A 172 -13.66 1.40 -14.04
C ASP A 172 -13.27 1.83 -12.62
N GLU A 173 -13.06 0.86 -11.74
CA GLU A 173 -12.57 1.12 -10.38
C GLU A 173 -11.10 0.76 -10.29
N ILE A 174 -10.31 1.70 -9.79
CA ILE A 174 -8.89 1.53 -9.54
C ILE A 174 -8.60 1.54 -8.04
N GLY A 175 -7.58 0.80 -7.65
CA GLY A 175 -7.05 0.72 -6.30
C GLY A 175 -5.60 1.15 -6.28
N MET A 176 -5.22 1.91 -5.27
CA MET A 176 -3.85 2.34 -5.03
C MET A 176 -3.51 2.26 -3.54
N TYR A 177 -2.22 2.08 -3.25
CA TYR A 177 -1.67 2.25 -1.90
C TYR A 177 -0.23 2.74 -2.00
N TRP A 178 0.23 3.44 -0.97
CA TRP A 178 1.62 3.87 -0.87
C TRP A 178 2.45 2.82 -0.13
N ASP A 179 3.50 2.34 -0.77
CA ASP A 179 4.53 1.54 -0.11
C ASP A 179 5.53 2.47 0.56
N ARG A 180 5.64 2.33 1.88
CA ARG A 180 6.51 3.14 2.74
C ARG A 180 7.98 2.74 2.60
N SER A 181 8.25 1.46 2.33
CA SER A 181 9.61 0.93 2.23
C SER A 181 10.25 1.38 0.93
N ASP A 182 9.51 1.23 -0.17
CA ASP A 182 9.98 1.54 -1.52
C ASP A 182 9.70 2.98 -1.94
N SER A 183 8.96 3.75 -1.14
CA SER A 183 8.48 5.10 -1.50
C SER A 183 7.81 5.14 -2.87
N LYS A 184 6.92 4.18 -3.11
CA LYS A 184 6.30 3.92 -4.41
C LYS A 184 4.79 3.81 -4.27
N LEU A 185 4.05 4.30 -5.27
CA LEU A 185 2.62 4.08 -5.33
C LEU A 185 2.34 2.77 -6.08
N HIS A 186 1.55 1.88 -5.49
CA HIS A 186 1.06 0.70 -6.17
C HIS A 186 -0.31 0.98 -6.77
N PHE A 187 -0.59 0.35 -7.91
CA PHE A 187 -1.80 0.53 -8.70
C PHE A 187 -2.36 -0.81 -9.17
N CYS A 188 -3.69 -0.92 -9.18
CA CYS A 188 -4.42 -2.04 -9.78
C CYS A 188 -5.78 -1.58 -10.30
N VAL A 189 -6.27 -2.21 -11.37
CA VAL A 189 -7.67 -2.12 -11.79
C VAL A 189 -8.48 -3.17 -11.02
N LEU A 190 -9.35 -2.71 -10.12
CA LEU A 190 -10.15 -3.56 -9.23
C LEU A 190 -11.40 -4.12 -9.92
N SER A 191 -12.06 -3.29 -10.73
CA SER A 191 -13.23 -3.71 -11.50
C SER A 191 -13.36 -2.93 -12.79
N ARG A 192 -13.94 -3.57 -13.82
CA ARG A 192 -14.21 -2.95 -15.12
C ARG A 192 -15.65 -2.45 -15.18
N ALA A 193 -15.86 -1.36 -15.90
CA ALA A 193 -17.17 -0.82 -16.18
C ALA A 193 -18.05 -1.90 -16.86
N PRO A 194 -19.35 -2.01 -16.47
CA PRO A 194 -20.26 -2.97 -17.10
C PRO A 194 -20.32 -2.76 -18.60
N THR A 195 -20.15 -3.84 -19.37
CA THR A 195 -20.29 -3.78 -20.82
C THR A 195 -21.78 -3.73 -21.15
N ARG A 196 -22.24 -2.67 -21.84
CA ARG A 196 -23.58 -2.68 -22.42
C ARG A 196 -23.56 -3.65 -23.60
N VAL A 197 -23.94 -4.90 -23.37
CA VAL A 197 -24.29 -5.81 -24.46
C VAL A 197 -25.63 -5.30 -25.01
N GLY A 198 -25.59 -4.73 -26.21
CA GLY A 198 -26.81 -4.27 -26.88
C GLY A 198 -27.69 -5.48 -27.17
N SER A 199 -28.92 -5.46 -26.67
CA SER A 199 -29.98 -6.34 -27.16
C SER A 199 -30.20 -6.00 -28.63
N ALA A 200 -29.66 -6.82 -29.53
CA ALA A 200 -29.97 -6.74 -30.95
C ALA A 200 -31.45 -7.09 -31.14
N SER A 201 -32.30 -6.07 -31.25
CA SER A 201 -33.66 -6.23 -31.75
C SER A 201 -33.58 -6.54 -33.25
N TYR A 202 -33.78 -7.81 -33.61
CA TYR A 202 -34.06 -8.21 -34.99
C TYR A 202 -35.40 -7.59 -35.41
N SER A 203 -35.37 -6.69 -36.38
CA SER A 203 -36.56 -6.27 -37.12
C SER A 203 -36.74 -7.21 -38.32
N PRO A 204 -37.88 -7.91 -38.46
CA PRO A 204 -38.13 -8.70 -39.66
C PRO A 204 -38.40 -7.74 -40.83
N LEU A 205 -37.60 -7.86 -41.89
CA LEU A 205 -37.82 -7.18 -43.16
C LEU A 205 -39.11 -7.71 -43.78
N LEU A 206 -40.02 -6.78 -44.08
CA LEU A 206 -41.24 -7.00 -44.85
C LEU A 206 -40.83 -7.45 -46.26
N ALA A 207 -41.33 -8.61 -46.69
CA ALA A 207 -41.27 -9.03 -48.09
C ALA A 207 -42.33 -8.25 -48.86
N ASP A 208 -41.92 -7.54 -49.92
CA ASP A 208 -42.83 -6.92 -50.88
C ASP A 208 -43.10 -7.89 -52.06
N PRO A 209 -44.27 -7.76 -52.71
CA PRO A 209 -44.91 -8.79 -53.55
C PRO A 209 -44.31 -8.97 -54.96
#